data_AF-A0A9P6IN48-F1
#
_entry.id   AF-A0A9P6IN48-F1
#
_cell.length_a   1.000
_cell.length_b   1.000
_cell.length_c   1.000
_cell.angle_alpha   90.00
_cell.angle_beta   90.00
_cell.angle_gamma   90.00
#
_symmetry.space_group_name_H-M   'P 1'
#
loop_
_entity.id
_entity.type
_entity.pdbx_description
1 polymer ?
#
loop_
_entity_poly.entity_id
_entity_poly.type
_entity_poly.pdbx_seq_one_letter_code
_entity_poly.pdbx_strand_id
1 'polypeptide(L)'
;MILDLYADKGPVVQDAASRAAQAIVATMPSQSAPILLPILFQSIGGPGKKWQTKVGALQLLADLSNASPIQVGIALPDIIPIVKDCLSDTKKE
;
A
#
# COMPACT_ATOMS: atom_id res chain seq x y z
N MET A 1 1.11 8.14 9.43
CA MET A 1 0.79 6.71 9.23
C MET A 1 2.08 5.95 8.96
N ILE A 2 2.18 4.66 9.28
CA ILE A 2 3.45 3.91 9.18
C ILE A 2 4.04 3.92 7.76
N LEU A 3 3.18 3.95 6.74
CA LEU A 3 3.57 4.05 5.33
C LEU A 3 4.19 5.41 4.96
N ASP A 4 3.91 6.47 5.71
CA ASP A 4 4.56 7.78 5.49
C ASP A 4 6.06 7.72 5.85
N LEU A 5 6.43 6.81 6.76
CA LEU A 5 7.82 6.59 7.19
C LEU A 5 8.67 5.87 6.14
N TYR A 6 8.06 5.32 5.08
CA TYR A 6 8.80 4.80 3.92
C TYR A 6 9.59 5.90 3.22
N ALA A 7 9.21 7.16 3.43
CA ALA A 7 9.85 8.32 2.86
C ALA A 7 10.59 9.16 3.93
N ASP A 8 10.92 8.55 5.07
CA ASP A 8 11.79 9.12 6.08
C ASP A 8 13.22 9.33 5.53
N LYS A 9 14.04 10.16 6.17
CA LYS A 9 15.44 10.38 5.74
C LYS A 9 16.39 9.33 6.31
N GLY A 10 16.02 8.69 7.42
CA GLY A 10 16.82 7.68 8.09
C GLY A 10 16.58 6.29 7.50
N PRO A 11 17.62 5.59 7.00
CA PRO A 11 17.46 4.24 6.45
C PRO A 11 16.94 3.24 7.49
N VAL A 12 17.32 3.41 8.76
CA VAL A 12 16.84 2.57 9.88
C VAL A 12 15.33 2.71 10.08
N VAL A 13 14.79 3.93 9.93
CA VAL A 13 13.36 4.21 10.08
C VAL A 13 12.57 3.62 8.90
N GLN A 14 13.11 3.73 7.69
CA GLN A 14 12.51 3.12 6.49
C GLN A 14 12.42 1.59 6.63
N ASP A 15 13.52 0.92 7.03
CA ASP A 15 13.54 -0.53 7.22
C ASP A 15 12.57 -0.98 8.32
N ALA A 16 12.58 -0.29 9.48
CA ALA A 16 11.65 -0.58 10.57
C ALA A 16 10.19 -0.41 10.14
N ALA A 17 9.87 0.65 9.39
CA ALA A 17 8.53 0.89 8.88
C ALA A 17 8.09 -0.19 7.88
N SER A 18 9.00 -0.59 6.98
CA SER A 18 8.75 -1.66 6.01
C SER A 18 8.42 -2.99 6.70
N ARG A 19 9.28 -3.41 7.64
CA ARG A 19 9.08 -4.65 8.41
C ARG A 19 7.78 -4.63 9.20
N ALA A 20 7.48 -3.50 9.85
CA ALA A 20 6.26 -3.37 10.64
C ALA A 20 5.01 -3.44 9.77
N ALA A 21 5.00 -2.77 8.61
CA ALA A 21 3.87 -2.81 7.70
C ALA A 21 3.67 -4.21 7.10
N GLN A 22 4.74 -4.90 6.69
CA GLN A 22 4.69 -6.28 6.22
C GLN A 22 4.16 -7.23 7.30
N ALA A 23 4.62 -7.08 8.55
CA ALA A 23 4.14 -7.89 9.66
C ALA A 23 2.64 -7.68 9.93
N ILE A 24 2.14 -6.44 9.79
CA ILE A 24 0.71 -6.13 9.94
C ILE A 24 -0.11 -6.83 8.85
N VAL A 25 0.32 -6.77 7.59
CA VAL A 25 -0.38 -7.43 6.48
C VAL A 25 -0.34 -8.96 6.63
N ALA A 26 0.81 -9.52 7.03
CA ALA A 26 0.98 -10.96 7.19
C ALA A 26 0.20 -11.57 8.36
N THR A 27 -0.09 -10.78 9.40
CA THR A 27 -0.82 -11.25 10.60
C THR A 27 -2.33 -11.04 10.52
N MET A 28 -2.82 -10.30 9.52
CA MET A 28 -4.25 -10.02 9.42
C MET A 28 -5.04 -11.20 8.85
N PRO A 29 -6.22 -11.52 9.42
CA PRO A 29 -7.16 -12.45 8.80
C PRO A 29 -7.61 -11.94 7.43
N SER A 30 -7.89 -12.85 6.51
CA SER A 30 -8.30 -12.47 5.15
C SER A 30 -9.58 -11.64 5.12
N GLN A 31 -10.51 -11.86 6.05
CA GLN A 31 -11.75 -11.09 6.16
C GLN A 31 -11.53 -9.63 6.60
N SER A 32 -10.34 -9.29 7.09
CA SER A 32 -9.97 -7.93 7.47
C SER A 32 -9.41 -7.10 6.30
N ALA A 33 -9.17 -7.71 5.14
CA ALA A 33 -8.69 -7.01 3.94
C ALA A 33 -9.54 -5.78 3.54
N PRO A 34 -10.89 -5.81 3.61
CA PRO A 34 -11.72 -4.62 3.32
C PRO A 34 -11.44 -3.42 4.23
N ILE A 35 -10.88 -3.62 5.42
CA ILE A 35 -10.51 -2.53 6.35
C ILE A 35 -9.17 -1.92 5.94
N LEU A 36 -8.24 -2.75 5.46
CA LEU A 36 -6.91 -2.30 5.05
C LEU A 36 -6.94 -1.58 3.69
N LEU A 37 -7.78 -2.04 2.75
CA LEU A 37 -7.85 -1.51 1.39
C LEU A 37 -8.06 0.01 1.34
N PRO A 38 -9.01 0.63 2.06
CA PRO A 38 -9.16 2.09 2.11
C PRO A 38 -7.92 2.84 2.59
N ILE A 39 -7.17 2.27 3.55
CA ILE A 39 -5.95 2.86 4.09
C ILE A 39 -4.85 2.83 3.02
N LEU A 40 -4.71 1.72 2.29
CA LEU A 40 -3.79 1.61 1.17
C LEU A 40 -4.18 2.59 0.05
N PHE A 41 -5.45 2.72 -0.28
CA PHE A 41 -5.95 3.66 -1.30
C PHE A 41 -5.60 5.11 -0.97
N GLN A 42 -5.78 5.52 0.29
CA GLN A 42 -5.36 6.85 0.74
C GLN A 42 -3.84 7.05 0.68
N SER A 43 -3.07 5.98 0.83
CA SER A 43 -1.60 6.03 0.76
C SER A 43 -1.07 6.13 -0.67
N ILE A 44 -1.79 5.51 -1.61
CA ILE A 44 -1.44 5.46 -3.03
C ILE A 44 -1.90 6.75 -3.74
N GLY A 45 -3.17 7.11 -3.62
CA GLY A 45 -3.80 8.24 -4.32
C GLY A 45 -3.95 9.52 -3.50
N GLY A 46 -3.58 9.52 -2.22
CA GLY A 46 -3.80 10.66 -1.34
C GLY A 46 -2.95 11.89 -1.71
N PRO A 47 -3.49 13.12 -1.52
CA PRO A 47 -2.74 14.34 -1.75
C PRO A 47 -1.54 14.44 -0.80
N GLY A 48 -0.40 14.92 -1.31
CA GLY A 48 0.81 15.12 -0.52
C GLY A 48 1.58 13.84 -0.16
N LYS A 49 1.20 12.68 -0.69
CA LYS A 49 1.95 11.43 -0.49
C LYS A 49 3.23 11.41 -1.31
N LYS A 50 4.35 11.12 -0.64
CA LYS A 50 5.67 10.97 -1.27
C LYS A 50 5.71 9.67 -2.07
N TRP A 51 6.51 9.66 -3.15
CA TRP A 51 6.55 8.54 -4.09
C TRP A 51 6.95 7.21 -3.42
N GLN A 52 7.86 7.22 -2.42
CA GLN A 52 8.23 5.99 -1.69
C GLN A 52 7.05 5.41 -0.90
N THR A 53 6.19 6.27 -0.34
CA THR A 53 4.96 5.85 0.34
C THR A 53 3.98 5.22 -0.65
N LYS A 54 3.84 5.81 -1.84
CA LYS A 54 2.99 5.25 -2.90
C LYS A 54 3.47 3.87 -3.34
N VAL A 55 4.77 3.72 -3.64
CA VAL A 55 5.39 2.45 -4.04
C VAL A 55 5.24 1.40 -2.93
N GLY A 56 5.52 1.79 -1.68
CA GLY A 56 5.35 0.90 -0.53
C GLY A 56 3.92 0.41 -0.34
N ALA A 57 2.93 1.30 -0.50
CA ALA A 57 1.53 0.93 -0.41
C ALA A 57 1.07 0.03 -1.58
N LEU A 58 1.58 0.26 -2.80
CA LEU A 58 1.35 -0.63 -3.94
C LEU A 58 1.93 -2.03 -3.71
N GLN A 59 3.12 -2.14 -3.10
CA GLN A 59 3.71 -3.44 -2.77
C GLN A 59 2.85 -4.20 -1.75
N LEU A 60 2.38 -3.53 -0.69
CA LEU A 60 1.48 -4.17 0.29
C LEU A 60 0.13 -4.56 -0.31
N LEU A 61 -0.38 -3.80 -1.29
CA LEU A 61 -1.57 -4.18 -2.03
C LEU A 61 -1.36 -5.46 -2.86
N ALA A 62 -0.18 -5.62 -3.46
CA ALA A 62 0.20 -6.85 -4.14
C ALA A 62 0.36 -8.05 -3.18
N ASP A 63 0.94 -7.82 -2.00
CA ASP A 63 1.05 -8.86 -0.97
C ASP A 63 -0.35 -9.28 -0.47
N LEU A 64 -1.25 -8.32 -0.29
CA LEU A 64 -2.63 -8.55 0.11
C LEU A 64 -3.44 -9.27 -0.98
N SER A 65 -3.18 -9.02 -2.25
CA SER A 65 -3.85 -9.72 -3.36
C SER A 65 -3.47 -11.20 -3.41
N ASN A 66 -2.22 -11.53 -3.07
CA ASN A 66 -1.77 -12.92 -2.92
C ASN A 66 -2.37 -13.59 -1.68
N ALA A 67 -2.44 -12.88 -0.55
CA ALA A 67 -2.94 -13.44 0.71
C ALA A 67 -4.48 -13.56 0.76
N SER A 68 -5.21 -12.63 0.12
CA SER A 68 -6.66 -12.49 0.19
C SER A 68 -7.31 -12.25 -1.18
N PRO A 69 -7.15 -13.15 -2.16
CA PRO A 69 -7.53 -12.93 -3.55
C PRO A 69 -9.03 -12.67 -3.74
N ILE A 70 -9.90 -13.32 -2.95
CA ILE A 70 -11.36 -13.13 -3.04
C ILE A 70 -11.74 -11.71 -2.60
N GLN A 71 -11.20 -11.24 -1.47
CA GLN A 71 -11.54 -9.92 -0.92
C GLN A 71 -11.00 -8.79 -1.80
N VAL A 72 -9.77 -8.95 -2.29
CA VAL A 72 -9.19 -7.99 -3.25
C VAL A 72 -9.93 -8.03 -4.58
N GLY A 73 -10.35 -9.22 -5.04
CA GLY A 73 -11.15 -9.39 -6.25
C GLY A 73 -12.47 -8.61 -6.21
N ILE A 74 -13.17 -8.63 -5.08
CA ILE A 74 -14.40 -7.85 -4.87
C ILE A 74 -14.13 -6.34 -4.98
N ALA A 75 -12.98 -5.88 -4.50
CA ALA A 75 -12.59 -4.47 -4.51
C ALA A 75 -11.93 -4.00 -5.82
N LEU A 76 -11.78 -4.87 -6.83
CA LEU A 76 -11.17 -4.49 -8.12
C LEU A 76 -11.77 -3.25 -8.78
N PRO A 77 -13.11 -3.02 -8.77
CA PRO A 77 -13.70 -1.81 -9.33
C PRO A 77 -13.15 -0.51 -8.71
N ASP A 78 -12.80 -0.54 -7.42
CA ASP A 78 -12.23 0.59 -6.69
C ASP A 78 -10.71 0.68 -6.87
N ILE A 79 -10.03 -0.47 -6.93
CA ILE A 79 -8.56 -0.56 -7.08
C ILE A 79 -8.12 -0.03 -8.45
N ILE A 80 -8.81 -0.41 -9.53
CA ILE A 80 -8.37 -0.15 -10.90
C ILE A 80 -8.17 1.35 -11.18
N PRO A 81 -9.12 2.26 -10.85
CA PRO A 81 -8.92 3.70 -11.03
C PRO A 81 -7.67 4.23 -10.31
N ILE A 82 -7.47 3.80 -9.06
CA ILE A 82 -6.37 4.28 -8.20
C ILE A 82 -5.00 3.86 -8.76
N VAL A 83 -4.88 2.59 -9.17
CA VAL A 83 -3.64 2.07 -9.74
C VAL A 83 -3.36 2.69 -11.11
N LYS A 84 -4.39 2.91 -11.94
CA LYS A 84 -4.27 3.57 -13.24
C LYS A 84 -3.70 4.99 -13.11
N ASP A 85 -4.18 5.77 -12.15
CA ASP A 85 -3.67 7.12 -11.90
C ASP A 85 -2.20 7.09 -11.49
N CYS A 86 -1.78 6.08 -10.71
CA CYS A 86 -0.37 5.90 -10.34
C CYS A 86 0.52 5.44 -11.49
N LEU A 87 0.02 4.62 -12.43
CA LEU A 87 0.78 4.24 -13.63
C LEU A 87 1.11 5.44 -14.53
N SER A 88 0.33 6.52 -14.40
CA SER A 88 0.54 7.77 -15.12
C SER A 88 1.53 8.72 -14.40
N ASP A 89 1.94 8.39 -13.17
CA ASP A 89 2.91 9.17 -12.37
C ASP A 89 4.32 8.97 -12.96
N THR A 90 4.78 9.95 -13.72
CA THR A 90 5.98 9.88 -14.56
C THR A 90 7.27 10.12 -13.76
N LYS A 91 7.48 9.38 -12.67
CA LYS A 91 8.79 9.27 -12.04
C LYS A 91 9.55 8.06 -12.58
N LYS A 92 10.64 8.33 -13.29
CA LYS A 92 11.68 7.34 -13.56
C LYS A 92 12.26 6.88 -12.22
N GLU A 93 12.37 5.56 -12.04
CA GLU A 93 13.21 4.92 -11.02
C GLU A 93 14.60 5.56 -10.93
#